data_AF-D5SJD9-F1
#
_entry.id   AF-D5SJD9-F1
#
_cell.length_a   1.000
_cell.length_b   1.000
_cell.length_c   1.000
_cell.angle_alpha   90.00
_cell.angle_beta   90.00
_cell.angle_gamma   90.00
#
_symmetry.space_group_name_H-M   'P 1'
#
loop_
_entity.id
_entity.type
_entity.pdbx_description
1 polymer ?
#
loop_
_entity_poly.entity_id
_entity_poly.type
_entity_poly.pdbx_seq_one_letter_code
_entity_poly.pdbx_strand_id
1 'polypeptide(L)'
;MPGTADRRRARPVGRTGGGPTGGCGKVAWLVKPRPGEGPVETGSAGSVAEISGGQLRRLAAGTGLAAQADLAVRVLHEMTTPWNTRAAADLPPSDVSADGSPVEFAAGIGGCDPSVQFAVEPMTADPGPDARARAARAVMARLAHRGWATAERWSAVADLFLCQEATGPHLAMYGAEFSGAGLAGCKVWFYPGCTGGDRAPALVREALGRVRLPGAWAAVVRHARGDFSGCRPILFSLDLSDRPTARTKIYFRHYGVRPDDLSALLADHGFDAGETSAFCRLATGGGTAFSRQPPVTCLSFTAPGGRPDAATLYVPLWVSAPDDATVQRRTHRVLSRLGVSPVLYDRCLAAVARRPLADALGLHNYLALRSGPVRHRVKCYWSPELRHTDPLPRYRTTALPGTAHAGPVPQVPQVPRGLVRERRWSGP
;
A
#
# COMPACT_ATOMS: atom_id res chain seq x y z
N MET A 1 70.30 -46.42 -4.20
CA MET A 1 69.41 -47.08 -5.18
C MET A 1 68.32 -46.09 -5.58
N PRO A 2 68.46 -45.41 -6.72
CA PRO A 2 67.44 -44.55 -7.32
C PRO A 2 66.52 -45.36 -8.26
N GLY A 3 65.38 -44.79 -8.66
CA GLY A 3 64.58 -45.32 -9.78
C GLY A 3 63.14 -44.78 -9.76
N THR A 4 62.84 -43.68 -10.48
CA THR A 4 62.26 -43.67 -11.85
C THR A 4 60.80 -44.15 -11.88
N ALA A 5 59.81 -43.26 -12.03
CA ALA A 5 59.31 -42.70 -13.31
C ALA A 5 58.76 -43.77 -14.27
N ASP A 6 57.46 -43.71 -14.62
CA ASP A 6 56.94 -43.38 -15.97
C ASP A 6 55.40 -43.61 -16.00
N ARG A 7 54.60 -42.57 -16.26
CA ARG A 7 53.81 -42.33 -17.49
C ARG A 7 53.10 -43.56 -18.10
N ARG A 8 51.78 -43.43 -18.34
CA ARG A 8 51.12 -43.25 -19.67
C ARG A 8 49.65 -43.74 -19.68
N ARG A 9 48.77 -42.83 -20.12
CA ARG A 9 47.67 -42.94 -21.11
C ARG A 9 46.69 -44.14 -21.04
N ALA A 10 45.39 -43.81 -20.93
CA ALA A 10 44.41 -43.92 -22.02
C ALA A 10 43.00 -43.39 -21.61
N ARG A 11 42.43 -42.50 -22.44
CA ARG A 11 40.97 -42.28 -22.66
C ARG A 11 40.48 -43.30 -23.72
N PRO A 12 39.19 -43.41 -24.14
CA PRO A 12 37.92 -42.78 -23.73
C PRO A 12 36.76 -43.80 -23.53
N VAL A 13 35.57 -43.40 -23.05
CA VAL A 13 34.22 -43.44 -23.71
C VAL A 13 33.23 -43.51 -22.51
N GLY A 14 32.05 -42.89 -22.39
CA GLY A 14 31.25 -41.95 -23.17
C GLY A 14 29.90 -41.80 -22.42
N ARG A 15 29.29 -40.59 -22.47
CA ARG A 15 27.83 -40.29 -22.43
C ARG A 15 26.96 -40.99 -21.37
N THR A 16 26.28 -40.30 -20.45
CA THR A 16 25.10 -39.45 -20.67
C THR A 16 24.57 -38.97 -19.30
N GLY A 17 23.88 -37.82 -19.24
CA GLY A 17 23.03 -37.47 -18.09
C GLY A 17 23.12 -36.00 -17.67
N GLY A 18 22.62 -35.10 -18.52
CA GLY A 18 22.36 -33.72 -18.13
C GLY A 18 21.08 -33.63 -17.28
N GLY A 19 21.16 -32.94 -16.16
CA GLY A 19 20.01 -32.47 -15.36
C GLY A 19 20.20 -30.98 -15.05
N PRO A 20 19.21 -30.11 -15.27
CA PRO A 20 19.40 -28.67 -15.20
C PRO A 20 19.44 -28.22 -13.74
N THR A 21 20.52 -27.56 -13.36
CA THR A 21 20.61 -26.79 -12.13
C THR A 21 19.70 -25.56 -12.25
N GLY A 22 18.58 -25.59 -11.54
CA GLY A 22 17.67 -24.46 -11.39
C GLY A 22 18.38 -23.30 -10.72
N GLY A 23 18.80 -22.32 -11.52
CA GLY A 23 19.36 -21.06 -11.05
C GLY A 23 18.33 -20.30 -10.24
N CYS A 24 18.61 -20.12 -8.95
CA CYS A 24 17.86 -19.24 -8.07
C CYS A 24 18.06 -17.79 -8.55
N GLY A 25 17.08 -17.27 -9.29
CA GLY A 25 17.09 -15.92 -9.82
C GLY A 25 17.00 -14.88 -8.70
N LYS A 26 18.10 -14.20 -8.42
CA LYS A 26 18.12 -12.97 -7.62
C LYS A 26 17.31 -11.90 -8.35
N VAL A 27 16.10 -11.62 -7.88
CA VAL A 27 15.32 -10.47 -8.35
C VAL A 27 15.89 -9.22 -7.67
N ALA A 28 16.65 -8.43 -8.42
CA ALA A 28 17.23 -7.18 -7.96
C ALA A 28 16.14 -6.09 -7.83
N TRP A 29 15.94 -5.60 -6.60
CA TRP A 29 14.90 -4.61 -6.23
C TRP A 29 15.34 -3.14 -6.32
N LEU A 30 16.51 -2.82 -6.87
CA LEU A 30 16.92 -1.43 -7.07
C LEU A 30 17.23 -1.14 -8.53
N VAL A 31 16.58 -0.11 -9.06
CA VAL A 31 16.97 0.53 -10.32
C VAL A 31 18.20 1.40 -10.03
N LYS A 32 19.29 1.20 -10.78
CA LYS A 32 20.39 2.18 -10.81
C LYS A 32 19.92 3.38 -11.67
N PRO A 33 20.03 4.63 -11.17
CA PRO A 33 19.67 5.80 -11.96
C PRO A 33 20.57 5.97 -13.18
N ARG A 34 20.04 6.62 -14.24
CA ARG A 34 20.84 7.12 -15.36
C ARG A 34 21.71 8.30 -14.87
N PRO A 35 22.91 8.51 -15.44
CA PRO A 35 23.73 9.67 -15.08
C PRO A 35 22.96 10.96 -15.39
N GLY A 36 22.65 11.77 -14.38
CA GLY A 36 22.00 13.09 -14.52
C GLY A 36 20.54 13.21 -14.03
N GLU A 37 19.85 12.10 -13.71
CA GLU A 37 18.49 12.09 -13.13
C GLU A 37 18.53 11.58 -11.68
N GLY A 38 19.39 12.18 -10.86
CA GLY A 38 19.54 11.82 -9.44
C GLY A 38 18.59 12.64 -8.56
N PRO A 39 17.95 12.03 -7.55
CA PRO A 39 17.20 12.79 -6.55
C PRO A 39 18.09 13.84 -5.87
N VAL A 40 17.55 15.04 -5.63
CA VAL A 40 18.27 16.10 -4.91
C VAL A 40 18.19 15.80 -3.41
N GLU A 41 19.35 15.61 -2.77
CA GLU A 41 19.43 15.45 -1.32
C GLU A 41 19.03 16.76 -0.63
N THR A 42 17.92 16.73 0.09
CA THR A 42 17.48 17.83 0.95
C THR A 42 17.59 17.37 2.39
N GLY A 43 18.82 17.02 2.81
CA GLY A 43 19.12 16.60 4.17
C GLY A 43 18.64 17.65 5.17
N SER A 44 17.55 17.36 5.86
CA SER A 44 17.01 18.23 6.90
C SER A 44 17.85 18.09 8.17
N ALA A 45 18.45 19.17 8.65
CA ALA A 45 19.03 19.22 9.99
C ALA A 45 17.91 19.01 11.03
N GLY A 46 17.85 17.84 11.66
CA GLY A 46 16.88 17.51 12.69
C GLY A 46 16.56 16.02 12.77
N SER A 47 16.15 15.58 13.95
CA SER A 47 15.66 14.21 14.17
C SER A 47 14.29 14.00 13.52
N VAL A 48 13.94 12.74 13.26
CA VAL A 48 12.59 12.40 12.76
C VAL A 48 11.51 12.92 13.72
N ALA A 49 11.73 12.80 15.04
CA ALA A 49 10.82 13.25 16.09
C ALA A 49 10.55 14.75 16.01
N GLU A 50 11.59 15.57 15.92
CA GLU A 50 11.46 17.03 15.89
C GLU A 50 10.68 17.49 14.66
N ILE A 51 11.07 17.02 13.48
CA ILE A 51 10.49 17.47 12.21
C ILE A 51 9.05 16.95 12.07
N SER A 52 8.86 15.64 12.23
CA SER A 52 7.55 15.00 12.06
C SER A 52 6.58 15.43 13.17
N GLY A 53 7.06 15.60 14.40
CA GLY A 53 6.26 16.11 15.50
C GLY A 53 5.78 17.55 15.23
N GLY A 54 6.67 18.42 14.72
CA GLY A 54 6.31 19.78 14.31
C GLY A 54 5.26 19.82 13.20
N GLN A 55 5.46 19.03 12.13
CA GLN A 55 4.49 18.90 11.03
C GLN A 55 3.14 18.36 11.53
N LEU A 56 3.14 17.34 12.38
CA LEU A 56 1.92 16.74 12.93
C LEU A 56 1.12 17.73 13.79
N ARG A 57 1.79 18.56 14.61
CA ARG A 57 1.10 19.63 15.37
C ARG A 57 0.44 20.64 14.45
N ARG A 58 1.16 21.13 13.43
CA ARG A 58 0.60 22.07 12.45
C ARG A 58 -0.55 21.45 11.67
N LEU A 59 -0.43 20.18 11.28
CA LEU A 59 -1.47 19.47 10.56
C LEU A 59 -2.73 19.32 11.43
N ALA A 60 -2.57 18.90 12.68
CA ALA A 60 -3.68 18.85 13.64
C ALA A 60 -4.35 20.22 13.80
N ALA A 61 -3.59 21.31 13.92
CA ALA A 61 -4.14 22.66 13.96
C ALA A 61 -4.90 23.03 12.66
N GLY A 62 -4.32 22.75 11.49
CA GLY A 62 -4.91 23.03 10.18
C GLY A 62 -6.23 22.30 9.92
N THR A 63 -6.43 21.15 10.58
CA THR A 63 -7.69 20.38 10.57
C THR A 63 -8.68 20.74 11.67
N GLY A 64 -8.40 21.75 12.50
CA GLY A 64 -9.25 22.11 13.65
C GLY A 64 -9.15 21.13 14.82
N LEU A 65 -8.09 20.33 14.88
CA LEU A 65 -7.81 19.33 15.91
C LEU A 65 -6.63 19.74 16.81
N ALA A 66 -6.39 21.04 16.99
CA ALA A 66 -5.26 21.57 17.78
C ALA A 66 -5.23 20.99 19.21
N ALA A 67 -6.39 20.79 19.84
CA ALA A 67 -6.50 20.17 21.17
C ALA A 67 -5.93 18.74 21.24
N GLN A 68 -5.84 18.05 20.10
CA GLN A 68 -5.33 16.68 20.01
C GLN A 68 -3.84 16.61 19.62
N ALA A 69 -3.22 17.75 19.31
CA ALA A 69 -1.87 17.82 18.76
C ALA A 69 -0.83 17.15 19.68
N ASP A 70 -0.86 17.44 20.98
CA ASP A 70 0.12 16.87 21.92
C ASP A 70 -0.07 15.38 22.12
N LEU A 71 -1.32 14.90 22.17
CA LEU A 71 -1.58 13.47 22.19
C LEU A 71 -1.08 12.80 20.91
N ALA A 72 -1.34 13.41 19.74
CA ALA A 72 -0.90 12.87 18.46
C ALA A 72 0.63 12.74 18.37
N VAL A 73 1.37 13.76 18.82
CA VAL A 73 2.83 13.71 18.88
C VAL A 73 3.33 12.67 19.89
N ARG A 74 2.69 12.54 21.07
CA ARG A 74 3.06 11.50 22.03
C ARG A 74 2.89 10.10 21.44
N VAL A 75 1.78 9.82 20.76
CA VAL A 75 1.56 8.51 20.11
C VAL A 75 2.56 8.28 18.98
N LEU A 76 2.88 9.31 18.19
CA LEU A 76 3.95 9.23 17.18
C LEU A 76 5.28 8.83 17.82
N HIS A 77 5.70 9.49 18.90
CA HIS A 77 6.95 9.18 19.59
C HIS A 77 6.98 7.75 20.16
N GLU A 78 5.88 7.27 20.73
CA GLU A 78 5.78 5.89 21.21
C GLU A 78 5.93 4.85 20.09
N MET A 79 5.33 5.10 18.91
CA MET A 79 5.46 4.20 17.77
C MET A 79 6.84 4.26 17.09
N THR A 80 7.59 5.35 17.30
CA THR A 80 8.88 5.60 16.63
C THR A 80 10.10 5.49 17.55
N THR A 81 9.90 5.30 18.86
CA THR A 81 10.98 5.02 19.81
C THR A 81 11.57 3.62 19.55
N PRO A 82 12.90 3.43 19.58
CA PRO A 82 13.93 4.40 19.99
C PRO A 82 14.60 5.18 18.86
N TRP A 83 14.18 4.98 17.60
CA TRP A 83 14.92 5.49 16.44
C TRP A 83 14.56 6.93 16.06
N ASN A 84 13.49 7.48 16.63
CA ASN A 84 12.94 8.79 16.31
C ASN A 84 13.88 9.98 16.62
N THR A 85 14.85 9.79 17.52
CA THR A 85 15.87 10.81 17.83
C THR A 85 16.98 10.90 16.78
N ARG A 86 17.02 9.97 15.81
CA ARG A 86 18.00 9.98 14.72
C ARG A 86 17.50 10.81 13.55
N ALA A 87 18.42 11.29 12.71
CA ALA A 87 18.04 11.87 11.42
C ALA A 87 17.56 10.76 10.48
N ALA A 88 16.65 11.10 9.55
CA ALA A 88 16.14 10.12 8.59
C ALA A 88 17.25 9.56 7.68
N ALA A 89 18.27 10.36 7.37
CA ALA A 89 19.43 9.93 6.58
C ALA A 89 20.19 8.76 7.23
N ASP A 90 20.17 8.65 8.56
CA ASP A 90 20.88 7.61 9.31
C ASP A 90 20.09 6.29 9.47
N LEU A 91 18.86 6.28 8.95
CA LEU A 91 17.96 5.14 8.97
C LEU A 91 17.91 4.45 7.61
N PRO A 92 17.53 3.16 7.53
CA PRO A 92 17.18 2.55 6.25
C PRO A 92 16.01 3.28 5.57
N PRO A 93 15.93 3.30 4.23
CA PRO A 93 14.79 3.87 3.52
C PRO A 93 13.52 3.09 3.84
N SER A 94 12.43 3.81 4.09
CA SER A 94 11.13 3.23 4.43
C SER A 94 10.22 3.05 3.21
N ASP A 95 9.29 2.10 3.31
CA ASP A 95 8.19 1.97 2.34
C ASP A 95 6.98 2.87 2.64
N VAL A 96 6.97 3.55 3.79
CA VAL A 96 5.84 4.38 4.26
C VAL A 96 5.58 5.57 3.36
N SER A 97 6.61 6.35 3.03
CA SER A 97 6.53 7.48 2.09
C SER A 97 7.38 7.27 0.86
N ALA A 98 6.98 7.85 -0.27
CA ALA A 98 7.60 7.64 -1.58
C ALA A 98 9.06 8.08 -1.68
N ASP A 99 9.49 9.05 -0.87
CA ASP A 99 10.88 9.52 -0.73
C ASP A 99 11.75 8.65 0.20
N GLY A 100 11.13 7.70 0.91
CA GLY A 100 11.82 6.82 1.85
C GLY A 100 11.75 7.31 3.29
N SER A 101 10.99 8.38 3.54
CA SER A 101 10.73 8.85 4.89
C SER A 101 9.97 7.80 5.71
N PRO A 102 10.35 7.59 6.98
CA PRO A 102 9.74 6.60 7.88
C PRO A 102 8.36 6.99 8.42
N VAL A 103 7.80 8.09 7.95
CA VAL A 103 6.52 8.66 8.38
C VAL A 103 5.73 9.06 7.14
N GLU A 104 4.41 8.92 7.18
CA GLU A 104 3.46 9.48 6.21
C GLU A 104 2.32 10.13 6.99
N PHE A 105 1.89 11.31 6.57
CA PHE A 105 0.72 11.99 7.12
C PHE A 105 -0.49 11.80 6.21
N ALA A 106 -1.69 11.83 6.79
CA ALA A 106 -2.91 11.83 6.00
C ALA A 106 -4.04 12.59 6.70
N ALA A 107 -4.92 13.22 5.92
CA ALA A 107 -6.09 13.91 6.45
C ALA A 107 -7.34 13.65 5.61
N GLY A 108 -8.48 13.47 6.28
CA GLY A 108 -9.79 13.44 5.63
C GLY A 108 -10.21 14.85 5.22
N ILE A 109 -10.47 15.07 3.93
CA ILE A 109 -10.81 16.40 3.37
C ILE A 109 -12.32 16.57 3.16
N GLY A 110 -13.04 15.47 2.95
CA GLY A 110 -14.50 15.48 2.75
C GLY A 110 -15.25 14.87 3.94
N GLY A 111 -16.27 15.57 4.42
CA GLY A 111 -17.16 15.11 5.51
C GLY A 111 -17.31 16.13 6.65
N CYS A 112 -18.19 15.82 7.61
CA CYS A 112 -18.40 16.62 8.83
C CYS A 112 -17.35 16.38 9.92
N ASP A 113 -16.59 15.27 9.82
CA ASP A 113 -15.67 14.83 10.87
C ASP A 113 -14.22 14.90 10.37
N PRO A 114 -13.48 15.99 10.66
CA PRO A 114 -12.07 16.07 10.30
C PRO A 114 -11.28 14.98 11.02
N SER A 115 -10.33 14.37 10.31
CA SER A 115 -9.39 13.43 10.90
C SER A 115 -7.96 13.68 10.43
N VAL A 116 -7.02 13.43 11.33
CA VAL A 116 -5.58 13.40 11.04
C VAL A 116 -5.07 12.00 11.37
N GLN A 117 -4.27 11.46 10.47
CA GLN A 117 -3.62 10.16 10.64
C GLN A 117 -2.13 10.31 10.34
N PHE A 118 -1.32 9.48 10.98
CA PHE A 118 0.01 9.18 10.51
C PHE A 118 0.22 7.67 10.39
N ALA A 119 1.18 7.25 9.56
CA ALA A 119 1.74 5.91 9.52
C ALA A 119 3.27 5.99 9.70
N VAL A 120 3.85 4.96 10.30
CA VAL A 120 5.30 4.83 10.53
C VAL A 120 5.76 3.40 10.34
N GLU A 121 7.03 3.22 10.00
CA GLU A 121 7.68 1.92 9.96
C GLU A 121 8.51 1.72 11.23
N PRO A 122 8.35 0.62 11.98
CA PRO A 122 9.24 0.30 13.08
C PRO A 122 10.66 0.04 12.54
N MET A 123 11.61 0.91 12.89
CA MET A 123 12.98 0.81 12.42
C MET A 123 13.94 0.30 13.50
N THR A 124 15.08 -0.18 13.02
CA THR A 124 16.21 -0.62 13.82
C THR A 124 17.49 -0.34 13.06
N ALA A 125 18.56 0.00 13.79
CA ALA A 125 19.90 0.08 13.22
C ALA A 125 20.55 -1.31 13.04
N ASP A 126 20.04 -2.31 13.77
CA ASP A 126 20.51 -3.69 13.69
C ASP A 126 20.11 -4.32 12.34
N PRO A 127 21.09 -4.73 11.51
CA PRO A 127 20.82 -5.34 10.21
C PRO A 127 20.34 -6.80 10.31
N GLY A 128 20.23 -7.37 11.51
CA GLY A 128 19.82 -8.75 11.73
C GLY A 128 18.40 -9.05 11.22
N PRO A 129 18.16 -10.25 10.64
CA PRO A 129 16.87 -10.63 10.06
C PRO A 129 15.71 -10.53 11.08
N ASP A 130 15.99 -10.87 12.33
CA ASP A 130 15.00 -10.82 13.42
C ASP A 130 14.77 -9.40 13.98
N ALA A 131 15.65 -8.45 13.69
CA ALA A 131 15.62 -7.13 14.33
C ALA A 131 14.38 -6.31 13.96
N ARG A 132 13.94 -6.40 12.70
CA ARG A 132 12.71 -5.73 12.22
C ARG A 132 11.46 -6.33 12.85
N ALA A 133 11.39 -7.66 12.95
CA ALA A 133 10.30 -8.35 13.63
C ALA A 133 10.24 -7.95 15.10
N ARG A 134 11.39 -7.90 15.81
CA ARG A 134 11.46 -7.40 17.18
C ARG A 134 11.00 -5.96 17.31
N ALA A 135 11.42 -5.07 16.40
CA ALA A 135 10.99 -3.66 16.40
C ALA A 135 9.47 -3.52 16.26
N ALA A 136 8.86 -4.26 15.34
CA ALA A 136 7.40 -4.28 15.17
C ALA A 136 6.68 -4.82 16.42
N ARG A 137 7.15 -5.93 17.00
CA ARG A 137 6.60 -6.50 18.25
C ARG A 137 6.70 -5.51 19.41
N ALA A 138 7.81 -4.77 19.51
CA ALA A 138 8.02 -3.77 20.55
C ALA A 138 7.04 -2.59 20.44
N VAL A 139 6.69 -2.15 19.22
CA VAL A 139 5.64 -1.13 19.03
C VAL A 139 4.30 -1.63 19.55
N MET A 140 3.89 -2.85 19.18
CA MET A 140 2.63 -3.43 19.68
C MET A 140 2.61 -3.50 21.21
N ALA A 141 3.70 -3.97 21.83
CA ALA A 141 3.81 -4.06 23.29
C ALA A 141 3.62 -2.69 23.97
N ARG A 142 4.23 -1.62 23.43
CA ARG A 142 4.06 -0.26 23.96
C ARG A 142 2.64 0.24 23.82
N LEU A 143 2.01 0.06 22.65
CA LEU A 143 0.62 0.49 22.43
C LEU A 143 -0.36 -0.22 23.36
N ALA A 144 -0.16 -1.53 23.58
CA ALA A 144 -0.97 -2.30 24.53
C ALA A 144 -0.75 -1.83 25.97
N HIS A 145 0.50 -1.62 26.38
CA HIS A 145 0.84 -1.13 27.72
C HIS A 145 0.21 0.25 28.02
N ARG A 146 0.14 1.13 27.02
CA ARG A 146 -0.51 2.45 27.13
C ARG A 146 -2.04 2.39 27.09
N GLY A 147 -2.65 1.22 26.86
CA GLY A 147 -4.09 1.07 26.71
C GLY A 147 -4.66 1.67 25.41
N TRP A 148 -3.81 1.91 24.40
CA TRP A 148 -4.23 2.51 23.13
C TRP A 148 -4.61 1.47 22.07
N ALA A 149 -4.29 0.20 22.31
CA ALA A 149 -4.50 -0.89 21.37
C ALA A 149 -4.79 -2.22 22.09
N THR A 150 -5.59 -3.08 21.46
CA THR A 150 -5.76 -4.48 21.89
C THR A 150 -4.95 -5.42 20.99
N ALA A 151 -4.39 -6.47 21.59
CA ALA A 151 -3.44 -7.34 20.91
C ALA A 151 -4.06 -8.62 20.31
N GLU A 152 -5.33 -8.96 20.61
CA GLU A 152 -5.90 -10.28 20.31
C GLU A 152 -5.75 -10.68 18.82
N ARG A 153 -6.28 -9.85 17.90
CA ARG A 153 -6.19 -10.11 16.45
C ARG A 153 -4.78 -9.97 15.92
N TRP A 154 -3.98 -9.09 16.51
CA TRP A 154 -2.57 -8.93 16.14
C TRP A 154 -1.79 -10.20 16.46
N SER A 155 -1.93 -10.73 17.68
CA SER A 155 -1.25 -11.93 18.16
C SER A 155 -1.62 -13.16 17.34
N ALA A 156 -2.87 -13.24 16.87
CA ALA A 156 -3.34 -14.34 16.04
C ALA A 156 -2.60 -14.46 14.69
N VAL A 157 -2.01 -13.38 14.18
CA VAL A 157 -1.37 -13.37 12.84
C VAL A 157 0.08 -12.91 12.84
N ALA A 158 0.59 -12.40 13.97
CA ALA A 158 1.92 -11.81 14.03
C ALA A 158 3.03 -12.80 13.64
N ASP A 159 2.89 -14.09 13.97
CA ASP A 159 3.84 -15.13 13.58
C ASP A 159 3.89 -15.37 12.06
N LEU A 160 2.79 -15.15 11.34
CA LEU A 160 2.77 -15.30 9.88
C LEU A 160 3.61 -14.23 9.17
N PHE A 161 3.57 -13.00 9.69
CA PHE A 161 4.14 -11.83 9.02
C PHE A 161 5.47 -11.37 9.62
N LEU A 162 5.70 -11.66 10.91
CA LEU A 162 6.92 -11.33 11.65
C LEU A 162 7.69 -12.61 12.02
N CYS A 163 7.86 -13.50 11.03
CA CYS A 163 8.59 -14.76 11.15
C CYS A 163 10.09 -14.59 10.90
N GLN A 164 10.89 -15.61 11.26
CA GLN A 164 12.34 -15.60 11.08
C GLN A 164 12.76 -15.78 9.61
N GLU A 165 11.91 -16.41 8.80
CA GLU A 165 12.13 -16.64 7.37
C GLU A 165 11.76 -15.41 6.51
N ALA A 166 11.36 -14.31 7.14
CA ALA A 166 10.99 -13.10 6.42
C ALA A 166 12.22 -12.48 5.76
N THR A 167 12.18 -12.39 4.42
CA THR A 167 13.28 -11.87 3.59
C THR A 167 12.95 -10.50 2.99
N GLY A 168 11.69 -10.05 3.11
CA GLY A 168 11.25 -8.76 2.61
C GLY A 168 11.95 -7.57 3.30
N PRO A 169 12.19 -6.45 2.59
CA PRO A 169 12.81 -5.27 3.17
C PRO A 169 11.94 -4.60 4.26
N HIS A 170 10.62 -4.82 4.20
CA HIS A 170 9.62 -4.25 5.10
C HIS A 170 8.69 -5.34 5.62
N LEU A 171 8.34 -5.29 6.91
CA LEU A 171 7.53 -6.32 7.58
C LEU A 171 6.21 -5.79 8.14
N ALA A 172 6.22 -4.59 8.71
CA ALA A 172 5.03 -3.95 9.22
C ALA A 172 5.14 -2.42 9.22
N MET A 173 3.98 -1.75 9.16
CA MET A 173 3.79 -0.35 9.51
C MET A 173 2.79 -0.25 10.66
N TYR A 174 2.89 0.81 11.44
CA TYR A 174 1.92 1.16 12.49
C TYR A 174 1.42 2.58 12.25
N GLY A 175 0.28 2.93 12.85
CA GLY A 175 -0.24 4.28 12.70
C GLY A 175 -1.39 4.55 13.64
N ALA A 176 -1.75 5.82 13.76
CA ALA A 176 -2.85 6.28 14.60
C ALA A 176 -3.68 7.32 13.84
N GLU A 177 -4.98 7.33 14.11
CA GLU A 177 -5.92 8.33 13.60
C GLU A 177 -6.57 9.08 14.76
N PHE A 178 -6.75 10.38 14.58
CA PHE A 178 -7.30 11.32 15.56
C PHE A 178 -8.51 12.02 14.99
N SER A 179 -9.50 12.28 15.84
CA SER A 179 -10.70 13.07 15.55
C SER A 179 -10.95 14.09 16.65
N GLY A 180 -12.06 14.83 16.59
CA GLY A 180 -12.45 15.76 17.66
C GLY A 180 -12.54 15.10 19.04
N ALA A 181 -12.83 13.80 19.09
CA ALA A 181 -12.93 13.01 20.33
C ALA A 181 -11.58 12.49 20.86
N GLY A 182 -10.45 12.82 20.21
CA GLY A 182 -9.12 12.34 20.59
C GLY A 182 -8.62 11.19 19.71
N LEU A 183 -7.92 10.23 20.30
CA LEU A 183 -7.39 9.05 19.60
C LEU A 183 -8.55 8.16 19.11
N ALA A 184 -8.80 8.16 17.81
CA ALA A 184 -9.85 7.35 17.20
C ALA A 184 -9.46 5.87 17.09
N GLY A 185 -8.16 5.59 16.95
CA GLY A 185 -7.62 4.23 17.06
C GLY A 185 -6.23 4.06 16.44
N CYS A 186 -5.55 2.99 16.86
CA CYS A 186 -4.28 2.54 16.28
C CYS A 186 -4.50 1.44 15.23
N LYS A 187 -3.56 1.32 14.29
CA LYS A 187 -3.60 0.36 13.18
C LYS A 187 -2.23 -0.26 12.98
N VAL A 188 -2.22 -1.49 12.47
CA VAL A 188 -1.03 -2.15 11.92
C VAL A 188 -1.29 -2.52 10.46
N TRP A 189 -0.26 -2.48 9.62
CA TRP A 189 -0.25 -3.04 8.27
C TRP A 189 0.92 -4.00 8.15
N PHE A 190 0.65 -5.28 7.95
CA PHE A 190 1.65 -6.29 7.64
C PHE A 190 1.87 -6.41 6.15
N TYR A 191 3.05 -6.86 5.74
CA TYR A 191 3.40 -7.15 4.35
C TYR A 191 3.23 -8.64 4.03
N PRO A 192 2.21 -9.06 3.26
CA PRO A 192 2.04 -10.48 2.91
C PRO A 192 3.16 -11.02 2.00
N GLY A 193 3.90 -10.13 1.32
CA GLY A 193 5.09 -10.49 0.56
C GLY A 193 6.35 -10.69 1.40
N CYS A 194 6.26 -10.70 2.74
CA CYS A 194 7.41 -10.81 3.64
C CYS A 194 8.28 -12.04 3.39
N THR A 195 7.70 -13.11 2.84
CA THR A 195 8.40 -14.36 2.49
C THR A 195 8.43 -14.61 0.97
N GLY A 196 8.15 -13.60 0.16
CA GLY A 196 8.11 -13.67 -1.31
C GLY A 196 6.70 -13.39 -1.87
N GLY A 197 6.64 -12.67 -2.99
CA GLY A 197 5.38 -12.17 -3.57
C GLY A 197 4.39 -13.26 -3.96
N ASP A 198 4.86 -14.44 -4.40
CA ASP A 198 3.99 -15.54 -4.81
C ASP A 198 3.30 -16.22 -3.62
N ARG A 199 3.86 -16.09 -2.41
CA ARG A 199 3.26 -16.62 -1.17
C ARG A 199 2.23 -15.68 -0.56
N ALA A 200 2.18 -14.42 -0.99
CA ALA A 200 1.30 -13.41 -0.42
C ALA A 200 -0.19 -13.81 -0.38
N PRO A 201 -0.80 -14.40 -1.45
CA PRO A 201 -2.18 -14.84 -1.40
C PRO A 201 -2.44 -15.91 -0.32
N ALA A 202 -1.54 -16.89 -0.18
CA ALA A 202 -1.67 -17.95 0.81
C ALA A 202 -1.60 -17.40 2.25
N LEU A 203 -0.67 -16.48 2.51
CA LEU A 203 -0.54 -15.81 3.80
C LEU A 203 -1.79 -14.98 4.14
N VAL A 204 -2.37 -14.27 3.17
CA VAL A 204 -3.63 -13.54 3.38
C VAL A 204 -4.78 -14.49 3.71
N ARG A 205 -4.92 -15.60 2.99
CA ARG A 205 -5.96 -16.60 3.24
C ARG A 205 -5.86 -17.15 4.66
N GLU A 206 -4.66 -17.55 5.07
CA GLU A 206 -4.40 -18.07 6.42
C GLU A 206 -4.70 -17.01 7.49
N ALA A 207 -4.19 -15.78 7.31
CA ALA A 207 -4.43 -14.69 8.24
C ALA A 207 -5.92 -14.37 8.40
N LEU A 208 -6.70 -14.37 7.30
CA LEU A 208 -8.16 -14.22 7.35
C LEU A 208 -8.84 -15.32 8.17
N GLY A 209 -8.39 -16.57 8.04
CA GLY A 209 -8.86 -17.68 8.88
C GLY A 209 -8.61 -17.42 10.36
N ARG A 210 -7.38 -17.01 10.72
CA ARG A 210 -6.98 -16.76 12.11
C ARG A 210 -7.70 -15.59 12.76
N VAL A 211 -8.07 -14.55 11.99
CA VAL A 211 -8.89 -13.43 12.49
C VAL A 211 -10.41 -13.66 12.35
N ARG A 212 -10.83 -14.92 12.17
CA ARG A 212 -12.25 -15.35 12.09
C ARG A 212 -13.03 -14.74 10.93
N LEU A 213 -12.37 -14.51 9.79
CA LEU A 213 -12.95 -14.00 8.55
C LEU A 213 -12.72 -14.94 7.34
N PRO A 214 -12.84 -16.28 7.45
CA PRO A 214 -12.54 -17.18 6.33
C PRO A 214 -13.40 -16.90 5.08
N GLY A 215 -14.66 -16.48 5.27
CA GLY A 215 -15.56 -16.12 4.16
C GLY A 215 -15.08 -14.94 3.31
N ALA A 216 -14.20 -14.07 3.84
CA ALA A 216 -13.66 -12.93 3.10
C ALA A 216 -12.72 -13.36 1.95
N TRP A 217 -12.18 -14.59 2.00
CA TRP A 217 -11.25 -15.08 0.99
C TRP A 217 -11.86 -15.10 -0.42
N ALA A 218 -13.14 -15.45 -0.55
CA ALA A 218 -13.84 -15.46 -1.83
C ALA A 218 -13.90 -14.05 -2.46
N ALA A 219 -14.12 -13.01 -1.65
CA ALA A 219 -14.10 -11.63 -2.12
C ALA A 219 -12.69 -11.18 -2.52
N VAL A 220 -11.66 -11.61 -1.77
CA VAL A 220 -10.25 -11.35 -2.10
C VAL A 220 -9.87 -11.93 -3.46
N VAL A 221 -10.18 -13.21 -3.71
CA VAL A 221 -9.89 -13.87 -4.99
C VAL A 221 -10.64 -13.21 -6.14
N ARG A 222 -11.93 -12.88 -5.96
CA ARG A 222 -12.72 -12.19 -6.98
C ARG A 222 -12.14 -10.81 -7.31
N HIS A 223 -11.77 -10.04 -6.29
CA HIS A 223 -11.19 -8.70 -6.47
C HIS A 223 -9.82 -8.75 -7.15
N ALA A 224 -9.05 -9.81 -6.92
CA ALA A 224 -7.79 -10.05 -7.63
C ALA A 224 -7.94 -10.68 -9.02
N ARG A 225 -9.19 -10.88 -9.50
CA ARG A 225 -9.53 -11.56 -10.76
C ARG A 225 -8.97 -12.98 -10.87
N GLY A 226 -8.88 -13.69 -9.74
CA GLY A 226 -8.52 -15.10 -9.69
C GLY A 226 -7.03 -15.33 -9.41
N ASP A 227 -6.20 -15.31 -10.44
CA ASP A 227 -4.81 -15.80 -10.42
C ASP A 227 -3.79 -14.84 -9.79
N PHE A 228 -4.24 -13.65 -9.36
CA PHE A 228 -3.43 -12.57 -8.82
C PHE A 228 -2.39 -11.99 -9.79
N SER A 229 -2.30 -12.39 -11.06
CA SER A 229 -1.20 -12.08 -11.99
C SER A 229 -1.06 -10.59 -12.33
N GLY A 230 -2.16 -9.85 -12.41
CA GLY A 230 -2.20 -8.38 -12.58
C GLY A 230 -2.53 -7.60 -11.29
N CYS A 231 -2.85 -8.29 -10.20
CA CYS A 231 -3.35 -7.70 -8.96
C CYS A 231 -2.80 -8.46 -7.74
N ARG A 232 -1.90 -7.86 -6.97
CA ARG A 232 -1.25 -8.54 -5.83
C ARG A 232 -1.69 -7.96 -4.48
N PRO A 233 -2.02 -8.79 -3.47
CA PRO A 233 -2.19 -8.30 -2.11
C PRO A 233 -0.84 -7.83 -1.58
N ILE A 234 -0.78 -6.56 -1.17
CA ILE A 234 0.44 -5.90 -0.71
C ILE A 234 0.45 -5.58 0.77
N LEU A 235 -0.72 -5.41 1.39
CA LEU A 235 -0.84 -5.15 2.82
C LEU A 235 -2.04 -5.90 3.41
N PHE A 236 -1.85 -6.42 4.62
CA PHE A 236 -2.91 -6.94 5.49
C PHE A 236 -2.95 -6.07 6.74
N SER A 237 -4.03 -5.32 6.95
CA SER A 237 -4.12 -4.38 8.08
C SER A 237 -5.19 -4.73 9.08
N LEU A 238 -4.94 -4.42 10.35
CA LEU A 238 -5.91 -4.52 11.43
C LEU A 238 -6.07 -3.15 12.09
N ASP A 239 -7.32 -2.75 12.35
CA ASP A 239 -7.57 -1.81 13.44
C ASP A 239 -7.27 -2.55 14.76
N LEU A 240 -6.39 -1.99 15.58
CA LEU A 240 -5.91 -2.61 16.83
C LEU A 240 -6.90 -2.38 17.98
N SER A 241 -8.11 -2.88 17.80
CA SER A 241 -9.26 -2.67 18.67
C SER A 241 -10.11 -3.93 18.73
N ASP A 242 -10.80 -4.15 19.84
CA ASP A 242 -11.77 -5.22 20.09
C ASP A 242 -13.21 -4.83 19.72
N ARG A 243 -13.49 -3.53 19.55
CA ARG A 243 -14.79 -3.02 19.11
C ARG A 243 -15.33 -3.79 17.89
N PRO A 244 -16.64 -4.05 17.80
CA PRO A 244 -17.25 -4.73 16.64
C PRO A 244 -16.99 -4.03 15.30
N THR A 245 -16.72 -2.73 15.33
CA THR A 245 -16.41 -1.92 14.13
C THR A 245 -14.94 -2.03 13.70
N ALA A 246 -14.08 -2.78 14.40
CA ALA A 246 -12.67 -2.92 14.09
C ALA A 246 -12.47 -3.73 12.80
N ARG A 247 -11.81 -3.13 11.80
CA ARG A 247 -11.71 -3.70 10.46
C ARG A 247 -10.45 -4.54 10.29
N THR A 248 -10.57 -5.63 9.55
CA THR A 248 -9.46 -6.19 8.76
C THR A 248 -9.53 -5.59 7.36
N LYS A 249 -8.39 -5.19 6.80
CA LYS A 249 -8.35 -4.66 5.44
C LYS A 249 -7.24 -5.29 4.62
N ILE A 250 -7.54 -5.58 3.36
CA ILE A 250 -6.58 -6.13 2.39
C ILE A 250 -6.36 -5.08 1.31
N TYR A 251 -5.10 -4.77 1.00
CA TYR A 251 -4.73 -3.79 -0.01
C TYR A 251 -4.11 -4.48 -1.21
N PHE A 252 -4.42 -4.00 -2.41
CA PHE A 252 -4.00 -4.60 -3.66
C PHE A 252 -3.32 -3.56 -4.53
N ARG A 253 -2.17 -3.91 -5.13
CA ARG A 253 -1.59 -3.14 -6.24
C ARG A 253 -2.08 -3.71 -7.56
N HIS A 254 -2.50 -2.83 -8.46
CA HIS A 254 -2.98 -3.17 -9.80
C HIS A 254 -1.96 -2.73 -10.84
N TYR A 255 -1.37 -3.69 -11.56
CA TYR A 255 -0.27 -3.41 -12.49
C TYR A 255 -0.79 -3.26 -13.92
N GLY A 256 -0.33 -2.23 -14.62
CA GLY A 256 -0.65 -2.00 -16.04
C GLY A 256 -2.11 -1.66 -16.32
N VAL A 257 -2.89 -1.28 -15.31
CA VAL A 257 -4.32 -1.02 -15.45
C VAL A 257 -4.61 0.39 -15.96
N ARG A 258 -5.75 0.54 -16.65
CA ARG A 258 -6.34 1.82 -17.04
C ARG A 258 -7.35 2.28 -15.98
N PRO A 259 -7.67 3.60 -15.92
CA PRO A 259 -8.77 4.10 -15.10
C PRO A 259 -10.07 3.32 -15.25
N ASP A 260 -10.43 2.94 -16.48
CA ASP A 260 -11.69 2.24 -16.76
C ASP A 260 -11.68 0.79 -16.24
N ASP A 261 -10.50 0.14 -16.16
CA ASP A 261 -10.37 -1.19 -15.55
C ASP A 261 -10.65 -1.15 -14.04
N LEU A 262 -10.21 -0.08 -13.36
CA LEU A 262 -10.49 0.15 -11.94
C LEU A 262 -11.96 0.47 -11.72
N SER A 263 -12.57 1.26 -12.60
CA SER A 263 -14.00 1.57 -12.54
C SER A 263 -14.86 0.32 -12.65
N ALA A 264 -14.57 -0.55 -13.62
CA ALA A 264 -15.24 -1.84 -13.75
C ALA A 264 -15.03 -2.72 -12.49
N LEU A 265 -13.81 -2.75 -11.94
CA LEU A 265 -13.50 -3.50 -10.73
C LEU A 265 -14.26 -2.99 -9.49
N LEU A 266 -14.41 -1.67 -9.35
CA LEU A 266 -14.97 -1.03 -8.17
C LEU A 266 -16.49 -0.84 -8.22
N ALA A 267 -17.11 -1.04 -9.39
CA ALA A 267 -18.57 -0.97 -9.55
C ALA A 267 -19.31 -1.89 -8.57
N ASP A 268 -18.84 -3.13 -8.39
CA ASP A 268 -19.38 -4.11 -7.44
C ASP A 268 -19.24 -3.69 -5.96
N HIS A 269 -18.51 -2.61 -5.70
CA HIS A 269 -18.27 -2.05 -4.37
C HIS A 269 -18.94 -0.68 -4.15
N GLY A 270 -19.96 -0.38 -4.96
CA GLY A 270 -20.79 0.82 -4.83
C GLY A 270 -20.11 2.09 -5.32
N PHE A 271 -19.11 1.97 -6.18
CA PHE A 271 -18.53 3.11 -6.87
C PHE A 271 -19.32 3.39 -8.15
N ASP A 272 -19.58 4.67 -8.45
CA ASP A 272 -20.01 5.07 -9.77
C ASP A 272 -18.84 4.92 -10.76
N ALA A 273 -19.09 4.23 -11.87
CA ALA A 273 -18.05 3.92 -12.86
C ALA A 273 -17.53 5.19 -13.56
N GLY A 274 -18.42 6.13 -13.88
CA GLY A 274 -18.04 7.39 -14.52
C GLY A 274 -17.20 8.26 -13.59
N GLU A 275 -17.57 8.33 -12.32
CA GLU A 275 -16.89 9.09 -11.28
C GLU A 275 -15.52 8.50 -10.94
N THR A 276 -15.39 7.17 -10.87
CA THR A 276 -14.12 6.49 -10.59
C THR A 276 -13.09 6.76 -11.68
N SER A 277 -13.48 6.64 -12.95
CA SER A 277 -12.58 6.93 -14.07
C SER A 277 -12.23 8.41 -14.13
N ALA A 278 -13.20 9.30 -13.89
CA ALA A 278 -12.96 10.74 -13.85
C ALA A 278 -12.01 11.14 -12.71
N PHE A 279 -12.17 10.55 -11.53
CA PHE A 279 -11.28 10.75 -10.38
C PHE A 279 -9.83 10.38 -10.74
N CYS A 280 -9.61 9.19 -11.31
CA CYS A 280 -8.28 8.74 -11.74
C CYS A 280 -7.67 9.68 -12.79
N ARG A 281 -8.44 10.04 -13.82
CA ARG A 281 -7.97 10.91 -14.91
C ARG A 281 -7.65 12.31 -14.40
N LEU A 282 -8.48 12.89 -13.54
CA LEU A 282 -8.21 14.22 -12.97
C LEU A 282 -6.96 14.22 -12.10
N ALA A 283 -6.83 13.25 -11.20
CA ALA A 283 -5.66 13.13 -10.32
C ALA A 283 -4.35 12.95 -11.10
N THR A 284 -4.39 12.20 -12.21
CA THR A 284 -3.20 11.92 -13.05
C THR A 284 -2.99 12.90 -14.20
N GLY A 285 -3.85 13.91 -14.37
CA GLY A 285 -3.73 14.90 -15.45
C GLY A 285 -4.08 14.37 -16.84
N GLY A 286 -5.02 13.44 -16.93
CA GLY A 286 -5.47 12.83 -18.19
C GLY A 286 -4.76 11.52 -18.55
N GLY A 287 -3.98 10.95 -17.61
CA GLY A 287 -3.29 9.68 -17.82
C GLY A 287 -4.25 8.57 -18.26
N THR A 288 -3.89 7.86 -19.33
CA THR A 288 -4.72 6.79 -19.91
C THR A 288 -4.44 5.42 -19.29
N ALA A 289 -3.29 5.26 -18.62
CA ALA A 289 -2.88 4.05 -17.92
C ALA A 289 -1.95 4.37 -16.75
N PHE A 290 -1.94 3.49 -15.75
CA PHE A 290 -1.02 3.52 -14.63
C PHE A 290 0.27 2.76 -14.94
N SER A 291 1.05 3.31 -15.88
CA SER A 291 2.24 2.65 -16.44
C SER A 291 3.53 2.88 -15.64
N ARG A 292 3.60 3.91 -14.78
CA ARG A 292 4.80 4.18 -13.96
C ARG A 292 4.69 3.63 -12.55
N GLN A 293 3.53 3.79 -11.92
CA GLN A 293 3.28 3.40 -10.54
C GLN A 293 1.86 2.82 -10.43
N PRO A 294 1.69 1.63 -9.85
CA PRO A 294 0.38 1.00 -9.76
C PRO A 294 -0.52 1.73 -8.75
N PRO A 295 -1.81 1.93 -9.06
CA PRO A 295 -2.80 2.34 -8.10
C PRO A 295 -3.06 1.22 -7.10
N VAL A 296 -3.57 1.61 -5.94
CA VAL A 296 -3.92 0.67 -4.88
C VAL A 296 -5.42 0.66 -4.67
N THR A 297 -6.01 -0.50 -4.47
CA THR A 297 -7.35 -0.60 -3.87
C THR A 297 -7.27 -1.28 -2.52
N CYS A 298 -8.31 -1.15 -1.73
CA CYS A 298 -8.42 -1.77 -0.43
C CYS A 298 -9.84 -2.29 -0.20
N LEU A 299 -9.97 -3.52 0.27
CA LEU A 299 -11.20 -4.09 0.79
C LEU A 299 -11.20 -4.06 2.31
N SER A 300 -12.32 -3.69 2.92
CA SER A 300 -12.49 -3.61 4.37
C SER A 300 -13.55 -4.61 4.85
N PHE A 301 -13.28 -5.31 5.95
CA PHE A 301 -14.15 -6.33 6.53
C PHE A 301 -14.26 -6.16 8.05
N THR A 302 -15.48 -6.15 8.56
CA THR A 302 -15.83 -6.12 9.98
C THR A 302 -16.52 -7.40 10.43
N ALA A 303 -17.22 -8.09 9.52
CA ALA A 303 -18.03 -9.28 9.82
C ALA A 303 -17.63 -10.53 9.02
N PRO A 304 -17.88 -11.74 9.55
CA PRO A 304 -17.54 -13.02 8.88
C PRO A 304 -18.29 -13.33 7.58
N GLY A 305 -19.34 -12.57 7.23
CA GLY A 305 -20.23 -12.81 6.09
C GLY A 305 -19.59 -12.72 4.69
N GLY A 306 -18.28 -12.47 4.62
CA GLY A 306 -17.47 -12.57 3.40
C GLY A 306 -17.62 -11.43 2.40
N ARG A 307 -18.64 -10.57 2.55
CA ARG A 307 -18.76 -9.33 1.78
C ARG A 307 -17.94 -8.21 2.43
N PRO A 308 -17.15 -7.45 1.65
CA PRO A 308 -16.48 -6.27 2.19
C PRO A 308 -17.51 -5.18 2.49
N ASP A 309 -17.33 -4.49 3.62
CA ASP A 309 -18.17 -3.36 4.05
C ASP A 309 -17.91 -2.10 3.20
N ALA A 310 -16.69 -1.98 2.68
CA ALA A 310 -16.27 -0.86 1.86
C ALA A 310 -15.07 -1.23 0.99
N ALA A 311 -14.95 -0.54 -0.13
CA ALA A 311 -13.70 -0.46 -0.89
C ALA A 311 -13.13 0.97 -0.88
N THR A 312 -11.83 1.10 -1.11
CA THR A 312 -11.16 2.40 -1.22
C THR A 312 -10.12 2.32 -2.33
N LEU A 313 -10.12 3.32 -3.22
CA LEU A 313 -9.14 3.52 -4.27
C LEU A 313 -8.08 4.52 -3.80
N TYR A 314 -6.82 4.30 -4.14
CA TYR A 314 -5.69 5.18 -3.86
C TYR A 314 -4.92 5.41 -5.17
N VAL A 315 -4.87 6.66 -5.61
CA VAL A 315 -4.15 7.08 -6.81
C VAL A 315 -2.79 7.64 -6.40
N PRO A 316 -1.66 7.05 -6.85
CA PRO A 316 -0.33 7.56 -6.56
C PRO A 316 -0.06 8.84 -7.34
N LEU A 317 0.55 9.82 -6.69
CA LEU A 317 0.67 11.18 -7.26
C LEU A 317 2.09 11.54 -7.70
N TRP A 318 3.11 11.03 -7.02
CA TRP A 318 4.53 11.38 -7.21
C TRP A 318 5.18 10.93 -8.53
N VAL A 319 4.41 10.39 -9.47
CA VAL A 319 4.93 9.98 -10.80
C VAL A 319 4.12 10.54 -11.96
N SER A 320 3.11 11.38 -11.70
CA SER A 320 2.13 11.79 -12.69
C SER A 320 2.14 13.29 -13.01
N ALA A 321 2.98 14.06 -12.34
CA ALA A 321 3.06 15.52 -12.45
C ALA A 321 4.54 15.95 -12.54
N PRO A 322 4.83 17.19 -13.00
CA PRO A 322 6.17 17.76 -12.93
C PRO A 322 6.53 18.22 -11.51
N ASP A 323 5.56 18.66 -10.73
CA ASP A 323 5.75 19.27 -9.42
C ASP A 323 4.49 19.13 -8.55
N ASP A 324 4.63 19.37 -7.23
CA ASP A 324 3.51 19.30 -6.30
C ASP A 324 2.50 20.45 -6.47
N ALA A 325 2.88 21.58 -7.09
CA ALA A 325 1.95 22.66 -7.42
C ALA A 325 0.92 22.19 -8.46
N THR A 326 1.36 21.37 -9.41
CA THR A 326 0.51 20.73 -10.42
C THR A 326 -0.40 19.68 -9.78
N VAL A 327 0.13 18.89 -8.84
CA VAL A 327 -0.69 17.96 -8.05
C VAL A 327 -1.75 18.71 -7.24
N GLN A 328 -1.42 19.87 -6.67
CA GLN A 328 -2.37 20.73 -5.96
C GLN A 328 -3.52 21.19 -6.86
N ARG A 329 -3.22 21.75 -8.03
CA ARG A 329 -4.25 22.18 -9.00
C ARG A 329 -5.15 21.03 -9.44
N ARG A 330 -4.61 19.82 -9.59
CA ARG A 330 -5.39 18.63 -9.92
C ARG A 330 -6.27 18.18 -8.76
N THR A 331 -5.75 18.21 -7.55
CA THR A 331 -6.53 17.91 -6.34
C THR A 331 -7.69 18.90 -6.17
N HIS A 332 -7.48 20.20 -6.42
CA HIS A 332 -8.57 21.19 -6.43
C HIS A 332 -9.67 20.83 -7.43
N ARG A 333 -9.31 20.41 -8.65
CA ARG A 333 -10.30 19.98 -9.66
C ARG A 333 -11.07 18.72 -9.21
N VAL A 334 -10.38 17.78 -8.58
CA VAL A 334 -11.03 16.58 -7.99
C VAL A 334 -12.02 16.99 -6.90
N LEU A 335 -11.59 17.82 -5.95
CA LEU A 335 -12.44 18.28 -4.84
C LEU A 335 -13.65 19.06 -5.34
N SER A 336 -13.45 19.99 -6.29
CA SER A 336 -14.54 20.74 -6.91
C SER A 336 -15.55 19.84 -7.61
N ARG A 337 -15.10 18.82 -8.35
CA ARG A 337 -15.99 17.82 -8.97
C ARG A 337 -16.81 17.04 -7.95
N LEU A 338 -16.24 16.74 -6.79
CA LEU A 338 -16.89 16.04 -5.69
C LEU A 338 -17.77 16.95 -4.81
N GLY A 339 -17.84 18.26 -5.12
CA GLY A 339 -18.55 19.24 -4.30
C GLY A 339 -17.91 19.47 -2.92
N VAL A 340 -16.59 19.23 -2.80
CA VAL A 340 -15.82 19.41 -1.57
C VAL A 340 -15.00 20.69 -1.65
N SER A 341 -15.05 21.50 -0.60
CA SER A 341 -14.24 22.73 -0.51
C SER A 341 -12.74 22.42 -0.41
N PRO A 342 -11.86 23.08 -1.19
CA PRO A 342 -10.41 22.86 -1.11
C PRO A 342 -9.76 23.49 0.13
N VAL A 343 -10.47 24.33 0.87
CA VAL A 343 -9.90 25.13 1.98
C VAL A 343 -9.22 24.27 3.04
N LEU A 344 -9.83 23.15 3.45
CA LEU A 344 -9.22 22.24 4.42
C LEU A 344 -7.98 21.56 3.84
N TYR A 345 -8.03 21.17 2.57
CA TYR A 345 -6.88 20.59 1.88
C TYR A 345 -5.70 21.55 1.82
N ASP A 346 -5.92 22.82 1.47
CA ASP A 346 -4.87 23.83 1.39
C ASP A 346 -4.21 24.09 2.75
N ARG A 347 -5.00 24.15 3.84
CA ARG A 347 -4.45 24.25 5.20
C ARG A 347 -3.60 23.05 5.58
N CYS A 348 -4.05 21.84 5.26
CA CYS A 348 -3.28 20.62 5.53
C CYS A 348 -1.98 20.61 4.74
N LEU A 349 -2.02 20.95 3.45
CA LEU A 349 -0.85 20.98 2.58
C LEU A 349 0.16 22.01 3.07
N ALA A 350 -0.28 23.22 3.43
CA ALA A 350 0.58 24.25 3.99
C ALA A 350 1.22 23.85 5.34
N ALA A 351 0.54 23.02 6.13
CA ALA A 351 1.06 22.55 7.41
C ALA A 351 2.22 21.55 7.27
N VAL A 352 2.19 20.73 6.21
CA VAL A 352 3.20 19.67 5.97
C VAL A 352 4.31 20.12 5.03
N ALA A 353 4.02 20.99 4.05
CA ALA A 353 5.00 21.45 3.08
C ALA A 353 6.17 22.19 3.76
N ARG A 354 7.38 21.93 3.28
CA ARG A 354 8.62 22.54 3.79
C ARG A 354 9.38 23.34 2.74
N ARG A 355 8.82 23.42 1.53
CA ARG A 355 9.35 24.11 0.36
C ARG A 355 8.19 24.64 -0.49
N PRO A 356 8.44 25.59 -1.39
CA PRO A 356 7.52 25.89 -2.48
C PRO A 356 7.14 24.63 -3.26
N LEU A 357 5.85 24.51 -3.60
CA LEU A 357 5.31 23.32 -4.26
C LEU A 357 5.79 23.17 -5.72
N ALA A 358 6.22 24.27 -6.34
CA ALA A 358 6.71 24.28 -7.73
C ALA A 358 8.16 23.80 -7.86
N ASP A 359 8.90 23.71 -6.75
CA ASP A 359 10.34 23.42 -6.78
C ASP A 359 10.64 21.96 -7.09
N ALA A 360 9.75 21.04 -6.72
CA ALA A 360 9.92 19.61 -6.91
C ALA A 360 8.61 18.82 -6.72
N LEU A 361 8.68 17.51 -6.96
CA LEU A 361 7.62 16.54 -6.69
C LEU A 361 7.96 15.66 -5.48
N GLY A 362 6.96 14.98 -4.92
CA GLY A 362 7.16 13.94 -3.90
C GLY A 362 6.53 14.22 -2.55
N LEU A 363 6.00 15.43 -2.34
CA LEU A 363 5.24 15.76 -1.13
C LEU A 363 3.92 14.98 -1.10
N HIS A 364 3.20 14.88 -2.23
CA HIS A 364 1.96 14.11 -2.31
C HIS A 364 2.22 12.62 -2.62
N ASN A 365 1.90 11.74 -1.67
CA ASN A 365 1.98 10.29 -1.89
C ASN A 365 0.73 9.78 -2.63
N TYR A 366 -0.45 9.95 -2.03
CA TYR A 366 -1.71 9.40 -2.54
C TYR A 366 -2.89 10.36 -2.40
N LEU A 367 -3.83 10.26 -3.34
CA LEU A 367 -5.21 10.70 -3.16
C LEU A 367 -6.11 9.48 -3.10
N ALA A 368 -6.89 9.36 -2.02
CA ALA A 368 -7.79 8.23 -1.83
C ALA A 368 -9.26 8.63 -1.95
N LEU A 369 -10.03 7.78 -2.61
CA LEU A 369 -11.47 7.85 -2.75
C LEU A 369 -12.11 6.62 -2.14
N ARG A 370 -12.98 6.81 -1.17
CA ARG A 370 -13.80 5.76 -0.58
C ARG A 370 -15.26 5.98 -0.94
N SER A 371 -15.93 4.93 -1.40
CA SER A 371 -17.39 4.94 -1.56
C SER A 371 -18.06 5.11 -0.20
N GLY A 372 -19.04 6.01 -0.16
CA GLY A 372 -19.86 6.27 1.02
C GLY A 372 -21.34 6.26 0.65
N PRO A 373 -22.23 5.96 1.61
CA PRO A 373 -23.66 5.81 1.33
C PRO A 373 -24.36 7.11 0.89
N VAL A 374 -23.77 8.28 1.19
CA VAL A 374 -24.34 9.59 0.85
C VAL A 374 -23.36 10.45 0.03
N ARG A 375 -22.08 10.46 0.40
CA ARG A 375 -21.01 11.14 -0.34
C ARG A 375 -19.71 10.37 -0.25
N HIS A 376 -18.87 10.50 -1.28
CA HIS A 376 -17.52 9.97 -1.26
C HIS A 376 -16.69 10.64 -0.17
N ARG A 377 -15.80 9.85 0.45
CA ARG A 377 -14.81 10.37 1.38
C ARG A 377 -13.47 10.45 0.69
N VAL A 378 -12.89 11.64 0.70
CA VAL A 378 -11.55 11.91 0.15
C VAL A 378 -10.55 11.99 1.29
N LYS A 379 -9.43 11.28 1.14
CA LYS A 379 -8.29 11.36 2.05
C LYS A 379 -7.02 11.65 1.27
N CYS A 380 -6.26 12.64 1.70
CA CYS A 380 -4.99 13.02 1.09
C CYS A 380 -3.83 12.51 1.96
N TYR A 381 -2.73 12.13 1.32
CA TYR A 381 -1.55 11.54 1.96
C TYR A 381 -0.29 12.30 1.54
N TRP A 382 0.55 12.64 2.52
CA TRP A 382 1.75 13.46 2.32
C TRP A 382 2.98 12.87 2.99
N SER A 383 4.11 12.96 2.30
CA SER A 383 5.42 12.72 2.87
C SER A 383 5.83 13.88 3.79
N PRO A 384 6.58 13.63 4.88
CA PRO A 384 7.27 14.68 5.61
C PRO A 384 8.48 15.28 4.86
N GLU A 385 8.90 14.67 3.73
CA GLU A 385 10.09 15.03 2.94
C GLU A 385 11.37 15.09 3.80
N LEU A 386 11.68 14.00 4.51
CA LEU A 386 12.88 13.91 5.35
C LEU A 386 14.12 13.40 4.59
N ARG A 387 13.96 13.06 3.30
CA ARG A 387 15.05 12.53 2.46
C ARG A 387 15.28 13.35 1.21
N HIS A 388 14.65 12.96 0.10
CA HIS A 388 14.87 13.56 -1.20
C HIS A 388 13.53 13.91 -1.85
N THR A 389 13.57 14.94 -2.69
CA THR A 389 12.46 15.22 -3.59
C THR A 389 12.59 14.35 -4.85
N ASP A 390 11.55 14.38 -5.68
CA ASP A 390 11.45 13.67 -6.95
C ASP A 390 11.66 12.15 -6.83
N PRO A 391 10.91 11.49 -5.93
CA PRO A 391 11.07 10.06 -5.70
C PRO A 391 10.81 9.25 -6.96
N LEU A 392 11.63 8.22 -7.16
CA LEU A 392 11.47 7.31 -8.29
C LEU A 392 10.20 6.46 -8.16
N PRO A 393 9.65 5.97 -9.29
CA PRO A 393 8.66 4.90 -9.24
C PRO A 393 9.22 3.67 -8.52
N ARG A 394 8.43 3.09 -7.61
CA ARG A 394 8.93 2.05 -6.68
C ARG A 394 8.59 0.63 -7.09
N TYR A 395 7.41 0.45 -7.71
CA TYR A 395 6.92 -0.89 -8.01
C TYR A 395 6.79 -1.02 -9.52
N ARG A 396 7.61 -1.92 -10.09
CA ARG A 396 7.61 -2.16 -11.54
C ARG A 396 6.22 -2.54 -12.01
N THR A 397 5.80 -1.91 -13.11
CA THR A 397 4.51 -2.12 -13.78
C THR A 397 4.59 -3.14 -14.91
N THR A 398 5.79 -3.61 -15.25
CA THR A 398 5.94 -4.70 -16.22
C THR A 398 5.29 -5.94 -15.67
N ALA A 399 4.22 -6.40 -16.33
CA ALA A 399 3.74 -7.75 -16.18
C ALA A 399 4.94 -8.71 -16.28
N LEU A 400 4.96 -9.73 -15.43
CA LEU A 400 5.98 -10.78 -15.50
C LEU A 400 6.09 -11.26 -16.95
N PRO A 401 7.31 -11.50 -17.49
CA PRO A 401 7.46 -12.07 -18.83
C PRO A 401 6.65 -13.37 -18.91
N GLY A 402 5.59 -13.38 -19.71
CA GLY A 402 4.66 -14.52 -19.81
C GLY A 402 3.20 -14.17 -20.10
N THR A 403 2.78 -12.91 -19.94
CA THR A 403 1.42 -12.49 -20.31
C THR A 403 1.46 -11.56 -21.53
N ALA A 404 1.54 -12.18 -22.70
CA ALA A 404 1.10 -11.50 -23.91
C ALA A 404 -0.38 -11.11 -23.72
N HIS A 405 -0.72 -9.87 -24.03
CA HIS A 405 -2.11 -9.44 -24.14
C HIS A 405 -2.89 -10.44 -25.00
N ALA A 406 -3.79 -11.21 -24.38
CA ALA A 406 -4.87 -11.82 -25.12
C ALA A 406 -5.67 -10.68 -25.74
N GLY A 407 -5.77 -10.68 -27.08
CA GLY A 407 -6.59 -9.75 -27.83
C GLY A 407 -8.06 -9.82 -27.44
N PRO A 408 -8.93 -9.04 -28.11
CA PRO A 408 -10.33 -8.94 -27.74
C PRO A 408 -10.98 -10.31 -27.64
N VAL A 409 -11.71 -10.51 -26.54
CA VAL A 409 -12.53 -11.68 -26.24
C VAL A 409 -13.34 -12.08 -27.48
N PRO A 410 -13.29 -13.33 -27.97
CA PRO A 410 -14.14 -13.76 -29.06
C PRO A 410 -15.60 -13.61 -28.66
N GLN A 411 -16.41 -12.99 -29.52
CA GLN A 411 -17.85 -12.95 -29.34
C GLN A 411 -18.39 -14.38 -29.26
N VAL A 412 -19.17 -14.67 -28.22
CA VAL A 412 -19.94 -15.90 -28.09
C VAL A 412 -20.89 -15.99 -29.29
N PRO A 413 -20.90 -17.10 -30.06
CA PRO A 413 -21.84 -17.26 -31.15
C PRO A 413 -23.27 -17.21 -30.61
N GLN A 414 -24.09 -16.31 -31.15
CA GLN A 414 -25.53 -16.33 -30.87
C GLN A 414 -26.12 -17.62 -31.42
N VAL A 415 -26.69 -18.43 -30.53
CA VAL A 415 -27.53 -19.58 -30.91
C VAL A 415 -28.79 -19.02 -31.58
N PRO A 416 -29.14 -19.46 -32.81
CA PRO A 416 -30.35 -19.00 -33.48
C PRO A 416 -31.59 -19.42 -32.69
N ARG A 417 -32.43 -18.42 -32.33
CA ARG A 417 -33.80 -18.68 -31.89
C ARG A 417 -34.60 -19.22 -33.09
N GLY A 418 -34.87 -20.52 -33.10
CA GLY A 418 -35.70 -21.16 -34.11
C GLY A 418 -36.27 -22.49 -33.64
N LEU A 419 -37.60 -22.56 -33.61
CA LEU A 419 -38.45 -23.75 -33.42
C LEU A 419 -38.45 -24.43 -32.05
N VAL A 420 -39.23 -23.87 -31.12
CA VAL A 420 -40.03 -24.71 -30.19
C VAL A 420 -41.28 -25.15 -30.95
N ARG A 421 -41.32 -26.41 -31.37
CA ARG A 421 -42.56 -27.07 -31.78
C ARG A 421 -43.31 -27.48 -30.51
N GLU A 422 -44.50 -26.90 -30.33
CA GLU A 422 -45.51 -27.44 -29.43
C GLU A 422 -45.81 -28.89 -29.83
N ARG A 423 -45.61 -29.84 -28.91
CA ARG A 423 -46.29 -31.13 -28.96
C ARG A 423 -47.30 -31.15 -27.82
N ARG A 424 -48.57 -31.04 -28.22
CA ARG A 424 -49.71 -31.53 -27.45
C ARG A 424 -49.45 -32.99 -27.09
N TRP A 425 -49.64 -33.33 -25.82
CA TRP A 425 -49.89 -34.70 -25.40
C TRP A 425 -51.28 -34.75 -24.78
N SER A 426 -52.08 -35.66 -25.32
CA SER A 426 -53.47 -35.92 -25.01
C SER A 426 -53.59 -37.36 -24.50
N GLY A 427 -54.09 -37.49 -23.26
CA GLY A 427 -54.70 -38.68 -22.67
C GLY A 427 -53.78 -39.84 -22.26
N PRO A 428 -54.29 -40.82 -21.48
CA PRO A 428 -55.64 -40.94 -20.92
C PRO A 428 -55.85 -40.20 -19.59
#